data_AF-A0A1B3Z7C7-F1
#
_entry.id   AF-A0A1B3Z7C7-F1
#
_cell.length_a   1.000
_cell.length_b   1.000
_cell.length_c   1.000
_cell.angle_alpha   90.00
_cell.angle_beta   90.00
_cell.angle_gamma   90.00
#
_symmetry.space_group_name_H-M   'P 1'
#
loop_
_entity.id
_entity.type
_entity.pdbx_description
1 polymer ?
#
loop_
_entity_poly.entity_id
_entity_poly.type
_entity_poly.pdbx_seq_one_letter_code
_entity_poly.pdbx_strand_id
1 'polypeptide(L)'
;MKSILQHLQSLGRALMLPIAVLPVAALLLRLGQADLFGLDFVSAAGNAMFANLGLLFAIGVATGFARDGNGAAPLAGVVCFLIATEGAKALLAVPPAALAGVPEAAQAAVTAGWRGAQIDRVSVPLGILSGIVGGLGYNRFSAIRLPEYLAFFGGRRFVPIVSGVAGLALAGIVGASFPAIDHAVNTISTAALASGSAGLFVYGLLNRLLLVTGLHHILNNIAWFVLGDYHGVTGDLRRFFAGDPSAGAFMSGFFPVMMFGLPAACLAMYHTAKPERRKATGGMLLSLAATSFLTGVTEPVEFSFMFLAPGLFALHAVLTGAAMSLMALLGSHLGFGFSAGLFDYVLNFPKAQRPLMLLPVGLAYAAIYYGAFRFAIVRFNLQTPGREDEPVESGAPIAASERGATFLAALGGADNLREIGACTTRLRLVVNDQAAVDEAALRRLGAKGFVRPSPQALQVVLGPQADQIAVEIRGAAGRPAKPVTTAPIQAERTADPARMPPALVAALGGAGAVRGARAIDGRLLLGDTATLDAEVLARLGARGVVQVRGGWQVLFAPAELRGWFGD
;
A
#
# COMPACT_ATOMS: atom_id res chain seq x y z
N MET A 1 -7.08 1.55 -27.28
CA MET A 1 -7.17 2.50 -26.15
C MET A 1 -7.77 1.91 -24.86
N LYS A 2 -8.92 1.22 -24.87
CA LYS A 2 -9.60 0.71 -23.64
C LYS A 2 -8.74 -0.23 -22.77
N SER A 3 -7.91 -1.09 -23.38
CA SER A 3 -7.00 -2.00 -22.66
C SER A 3 -5.87 -1.27 -21.92
N ILE A 4 -5.26 -0.24 -22.52
CA ILE A 4 -4.10 0.47 -21.93
C ILE A 4 -4.50 1.17 -20.62
N LEU A 5 -5.68 1.79 -20.58
CA LEU A 5 -6.14 2.51 -19.39
C LEU A 5 -6.42 1.57 -18.21
N GLN A 6 -6.91 0.36 -18.46
CA GLN A 6 -7.07 -0.67 -17.42
C GLN A 6 -5.70 -1.14 -16.86
N HIS A 7 -4.71 -1.35 -17.73
CA HIS A 7 -3.36 -1.73 -17.30
C HIS A 7 -2.64 -0.62 -16.51
N LEU A 8 -2.82 0.65 -16.89
CA LEU A 8 -2.28 1.79 -16.15
C LEU A 8 -2.93 1.92 -14.77
N GLN A 9 -4.23 1.64 -14.65
CA GLN A 9 -4.94 1.64 -13.38
C GLN A 9 -4.53 0.49 -12.45
N SER A 10 -4.26 -0.71 -12.99
CA SER A 10 -3.73 -1.84 -12.20
C SER A 10 -2.33 -1.56 -11.71
N LEU A 11 -1.48 -0.93 -12.55
CA LEU A 11 -0.15 -0.48 -12.16
C LEU A 11 -0.22 0.53 -11.02
N GLY A 12 -1.02 1.60 -11.15
CA GLY A 12 -1.18 2.61 -10.10
C GLY A 12 -1.61 2.02 -8.74
N ARG A 13 -2.52 1.03 -8.74
CA ARG A 13 -2.92 0.31 -7.52
C ARG A 13 -1.74 -0.49 -6.94
N ALA A 14 -1.01 -1.20 -7.79
CA ALA A 14 0.11 -2.03 -7.36
C ALA A 14 1.25 -1.21 -6.74
N LEU A 15 1.37 0.07 -7.10
CA LEU A 15 2.32 1.02 -6.51
C LEU A 15 1.91 1.51 -5.10
N MET A 16 0.67 1.33 -4.65
CA MET A 16 0.20 1.87 -3.36
C MET A 16 0.73 1.10 -2.14
N LEU A 17 0.79 -0.24 -2.23
CA LEU A 17 1.17 -1.08 -1.10
C LEU A 17 2.60 -0.77 -0.56
N PRO A 18 3.63 -0.59 -1.42
CA PRO A 18 4.95 -0.16 -0.97
C PRO A 18 4.98 1.25 -0.34
N ILE A 19 4.06 2.12 -0.76
CA ILE A 19 4.03 3.52 -0.32
C ILE A 19 3.42 3.66 1.07
N ALA A 20 2.55 2.73 1.47
CA ALA A 20 1.86 2.75 2.76
C ALA A 20 2.81 2.71 3.97
N VAL A 21 4.03 2.17 3.82
CA VAL A 21 5.02 2.11 4.91
C VAL A 21 5.90 3.36 5.02
N LEU A 22 5.89 4.23 4.00
CA LEU A 22 6.72 5.44 3.97
C LEU A 22 6.42 6.47 5.08
N PRO A 23 5.17 6.70 5.55
CA PRO A 23 4.93 7.63 6.65
C PRO A 23 5.67 7.23 7.93
N VAL A 24 5.57 5.96 8.31
CA VAL A 24 6.24 5.46 9.52
C VAL A 24 7.76 5.48 9.33
N ALA A 25 8.25 5.09 8.14
CA ALA A 25 9.68 5.17 7.82
C ALA A 25 10.22 6.60 7.92
N ALA A 26 9.49 7.58 7.38
CA ALA A 26 9.83 9.00 7.45
C ALA A 26 9.88 9.51 8.88
N LEU A 27 8.86 9.17 9.69
CA LEU A 27 8.82 9.55 11.10
C LEU A 27 10.00 8.95 11.86
N LEU A 28 10.25 7.64 11.74
CA LEU A 28 11.38 6.99 12.40
C LEU A 28 12.72 7.61 11.97
N LEU A 29 12.90 7.80 10.66
CA LEU A 29 14.11 8.42 10.11
C LEU A 29 14.33 9.80 10.72
N ARG A 30 13.31 10.66 10.69
CA ARG A 30 13.42 12.05 11.12
C ARG A 30 13.59 12.16 12.63
N LEU A 31 12.74 11.48 13.42
CA LEU A 31 12.77 11.53 14.88
C LEU A 31 14.11 11.06 15.45
N GLY A 32 14.79 10.11 14.79
CA GLY A 32 16.10 9.63 15.22
C GLY A 32 17.28 10.55 14.87
N GLN A 33 17.11 11.62 14.09
CA GLN A 33 18.21 12.51 13.72
C GLN A 33 18.72 13.35 14.91
N ALA A 34 20.00 13.73 14.85
CA ALA A 34 20.71 14.44 15.93
C ALA A 34 20.08 15.78 16.34
N ASP A 35 19.40 16.47 15.42
CA ASP A 35 18.72 17.74 15.69
C ASP A 35 17.30 17.57 16.27
N LEU A 36 16.83 16.33 16.45
CA LEU A 36 15.60 15.98 17.18
C LEU A 36 15.92 15.16 18.43
N PHE A 37 15.67 13.85 18.43
CA PHE A 37 15.93 13.01 19.60
C PHE A 37 17.33 12.36 19.61
N GLY A 38 18.07 12.41 18.49
CA GLY A 38 19.42 11.85 18.41
C GLY A 38 19.50 10.35 18.68
N LEU A 39 18.50 9.59 18.19
CA LEU A 39 18.41 8.14 18.37
C LEU A 39 18.80 7.41 17.09
N ASP A 40 20.10 7.12 16.93
CA ASP A 40 20.66 6.53 15.70
C ASP A 40 19.99 5.21 15.27
N PHE A 41 19.59 4.37 16.23
CA PHE A 41 18.90 3.11 15.89
C PHE A 41 17.52 3.35 15.29
N VAL A 42 16.82 4.42 15.70
CA VAL A 42 15.50 4.81 15.18
C VAL A 42 15.66 5.39 13.78
N SER A 43 16.67 6.26 13.58
CA SER A 43 16.94 6.82 12.25
C SER A 43 17.38 5.73 11.26
N ALA A 44 18.20 4.78 11.70
CA ALA A 44 18.58 3.61 10.92
C ALA A 44 17.38 2.73 10.53
N ALA A 45 16.45 2.49 11.47
CA ALA A 45 15.24 1.72 11.19
C ALA A 45 14.34 2.40 10.14
N GLY A 46 14.18 3.72 10.21
CA GLY A 46 13.50 4.49 9.17
C GLY A 46 14.22 4.43 7.83
N ASN A 47 15.54 4.62 7.83
CA ASN A 47 16.38 4.57 6.63
C ASN A 47 16.33 3.21 5.92
N ALA A 48 16.19 2.11 6.67
CA ALA A 48 16.11 0.77 6.09
C ALA A 48 14.99 0.65 5.04
N MET A 49 13.89 1.38 5.20
CA MET A 49 12.80 1.39 4.21
C MET A 49 13.14 2.22 2.98
N PHE A 50 13.78 3.38 3.15
CA PHE A 50 14.22 4.22 2.02
C PHE A 50 15.37 3.57 1.22
N ALA A 51 16.24 2.84 1.88
CA ALA A 51 17.35 2.11 1.26
C ALA A 51 16.86 0.89 0.44
N ASN A 52 15.69 0.34 0.77
CA ASN A 52 15.14 -0.86 0.12
C ASN A 52 13.89 -0.57 -0.71
N LEU A 53 13.67 0.68 -1.14
CA LEU A 53 12.47 1.05 -1.92
C LEU A 53 12.29 0.18 -3.17
N GLY A 54 13.35 -0.07 -3.94
CA GLY A 54 13.27 -0.94 -5.13
C GLY A 54 12.73 -2.33 -4.82
N LEU A 55 13.18 -2.94 -3.72
CA LEU A 55 12.71 -4.24 -3.26
C LEU A 55 11.24 -4.18 -2.82
N LEU A 56 10.84 -3.15 -2.06
CA LEU A 56 9.44 -2.95 -1.66
C LEU A 56 8.53 -2.80 -2.88
N PHE A 57 8.96 -2.04 -3.90
CA PHE A 57 8.23 -1.93 -5.16
C PHE A 57 8.14 -3.26 -5.91
N ALA A 58 9.21 -4.07 -5.94
CA ALA A 58 9.15 -5.40 -6.55
C ALA A 58 8.10 -6.30 -5.88
N ILE A 59 8.03 -6.29 -4.54
CA ILE A 59 7.04 -7.03 -3.75
C ILE A 59 5.62 -6.51 -4.02
N GLY A 60 5.40 -5.20 -3.84
CA GLY A 60 4.06 -4.62 -3.93
C GLY A 60 3.48 -4.66 -5.33
N VAL A 61 4.31 -4.42 -6.35
CA VAL A 61 3.88 -4.50 -7.74
C VAL A 61 3.55 -5.94 -8.13
N ALA A 62 4.41 -6.92 -7.81
CA ALA A 62 4.11 -8.32 -8.08
C ALA A 62 2.83 -8.80 -7.37
N THR A 63 2.64 -8.38 -6.11
CA THR A 63 1.41 -8.68 -5.34
C THR A 63 0.18 -8.06 -6.00
N GLY A 64 0.26 -6.80 -6.43
CA GLY A 64 -0.87 -6.08 -7.04
C GLY A 64 -1.29 -6.59 -8.42
N PHE A 65 -0.37 -7.25 -9.15
CA PHE A 65 -0.63 -7.92 -10.43
C PHE A 65 -1.06 -9.38 -10.28
N ALA A 66 -0.78 -10.05 -9.16
CA ALA A 66 -1.19 -11.43 -8.93
C ALA A 66 -2.72 -11.54 -8.82
N ARG A 67 -3.34 -12.46 -9.58
CA ARG A 67 -4.81 -12.64 -9.60
C ARG A 67 -5.41 -13.05 -8.25
N ASP A 68 -4.64 -13.77 -7.43
CA ASP A 68 -5.08 -14.35 -6.15
C ASP A 68 -4.24 -13.89 -4.94
N GLY A 69 -3.35 -12.91 -5.13
CA GLY A 69 -2.47 -12.41 -4.07
C GLY A 69 -1.50 -13.45 -3.48
N ASN A 70 -1.25 -14.55 -4.18
CA ASN A 70 -0.40 -15.62 -3.67
C ASN A 70 1.06 -15.18 -3.48
N GLY A 71 1.68 -15.59 -2.37
CA GLY A 71 3.06 -15.25 -2.00
C GLY A 71 4.14 -15.67 -3.01
N ALA A 72 3.86 -16.61 -3.93
CA ALA A 72 4.80 -16.95 -5.00
C ALA A 72 5.04 -15.79 -5.98
N ALA A 73 4.05 -14.91 -6.19
CA ALA A 73 4.22 -13.73 -7.04
C ALA A 73 5.19 -12.69 -6.47
N PRO A 74 5.04 -12.19 -5.22
CA PRO A 74 6.02 -11.29 -4.62
C PRO A 74 7.40 -11.95 -4.48
N LEU A 75 7.47 -13.24 -4.14
CA LEU A 75 8.75 -13.95 -4.14
C LEU A 75 9.44 -13.92 -5.51
N ALA A 76 8.68 -14.13 -6.59
CA ALA A 76 9.21 -14.04 -7.95
C ALA A 76 9.67 -12.62 -8.32
N GLY A 77 8.96 -11.59 -7.87
CA GLY A 77 9.37 -10.20 -8.03
C GLY A 77 10.69 -9.89 -7.30
N VAL A 78 10.84 -10.38 -6.07
CA VAL A 78 12.08 -10.26 -5.28
C VAL A 78 13.25 -10.95 -5.98
N VAL A 79 13.06 -12.21 -6.42
CA VAL A 79 14.11 -12.97 -7.10
C VAL A 79 14.55 -12.28 -8.39
N CYS A 80 13.61 -11.77 -9.18
CA CYS A 80 13.90 -10.98 -10.37
C CYS A 80 14.71 -9.73 -10.03
N PHE A 81 14.29 -8.98 -9.01
CA PHE A 81 14.94 -7.74 -8.60
C PHE A 81 16.37 -7.96 -8.11
N LEU A 82 16.60 -8.94 -7.25
CA LEU A 82 17.93 -9.21 -6.70
C LEU A 82 18.91 -9.66 -7.80
N ILE A 83 18.47 -10.56 -8.69
CA ILE A 83 19.31 -11.01 -9.82
C ILE A 83 19.59 -9.85 -10.78
N ALA A 84 18.57 -9.05 -11.12
CA ALA A 84 18.74 -7.91 -12.00
C ALA A 84 19.70 -6.86 -11.41
N THR A 85 19.57 -6.59 -10.11
CA THR A 85 20.39 -5.62 -9.37
C THR A 85 21.86 -6.06 -9.30
N GLU A 86 22.12 -7.25 -8.77
CA GLU A 86 23.50 -7.74 -8.61
C GLU A 86 24.16 -8.06 -9.96
N GLY A 87 23.40 -8.60 -10.90
CA GLY A 87 23.89 -8.82 -12.26
C GLY A 87 24.25 -7.52 -12.98
N ALA A 88 23.42 -6.47 -12.84
CA ALA A 88 23.75 -5.17 -13.42
C ALA A 88 25.00 -4.56 -12.79
N LYS A 89 25.16 -4.61 -11.45
CA LYS A 89 26.37 -4.13 -10.76
C LYS A 89 27.63 -4.77 -11.33
N ALA A 90 27.62 -6.07 -11.57
CA ALA A 90 28.77 -6.80 -12.10
C ALA A 90 29.20 -6.33 -13.50
N LEU A 91 28.25 -5.82 -14.30
CA LEU A 91 28.51 -5.33 -15.66
C LEU A 91 28.95 -3.86 -15.72
N LEU A 92 28.83 -3.11 -14.61
CA LEU A 92 29.24 -1.72 -14.58
C LEU A 92 30.76 -1.57 -14.55
N ALA A 93 31.29 -0.83 -15.53
CA ALA A 93 32.68 -0.41 -15.58
C ALA A 93 32.88 0.81 -14.66
N VAL A 94 33.81 0.68 -13.70
CA VAL A 94 34.15 1.78 -12.79
C VAL A 94 35.12 2.73 -13.50
N PRO A 95 34.83 4.05 -13.56
CA PRO A 95 35.74 5.01 -14.15
C PRO A 95 37.09 5.01 -13.43
N PRO A 96 38.23 5.08 -14.14
CA PRO A 96 39.56 5.13 -13.51
C PRO A 96 39.69 6.29 -12.51
N ALA A 97 39.02 7.41 -12.78
CA ALA A 97 38.97 8.57 -11.89
C ALA A 97 38.36 8.27 -10.51
N ALA A 98 37.42 7.31 -10.41
CA ALA A 98 36.81 6.93 -9.14
C ALA A 98 37.75 6.11 -8.23
N LEU A 99 38.83 5.56 -8.81
CA LEU A 99 39.86 4.79 -8.10
C LEU A 99 41.18 5.55 -7.96
N ALA A 100 41.28 6.74 -8.54
CA ALA A 100 42.49 7.56 -8.50
C ALA A 100 42.84 7.92 -7.04
N GLY A 101 44.06 7.59 -6.62
CA GLY A 101 44.54 7.85 -5.25
C GLY A 101 43.97 6.90 -4.18
N VAL A 102 43.15 5.91 -4.55
CA VAL A 102 42.62 4.90 -3.62
C VAL A 102 43.67 3.79 -3.42
N PRO A 103 44.09 3.51 -2.17
CA PRO A 103 45.00 2.40 -1.89
C PRO A 103 44.44 1.07 -2.40
N GLU A 104 45.30 0.18 -2.91
CA GLU A 104 44.89 -1.10 -3.50
C GLU A 104 43.96 -1.92 -2.56
N ALA A 105 44.28 -1.94 -1.27
CA ALA A 105 43.48 -2.61 -0.23
C ALA A 105 42.03 -2.08 -0.12
N ALA A 106 41.76 -0.85 -0.53
CA ALA A 106 40.44 -0.22 -0.48
C ALA A 106 39.72 -0.22 -1.85
N GLN A 107 40.42 -0.52 -2.95
CA GLN A 107 39.84 -0.43 -4.30
C GLN A 107 38.62 -1.34 -4.49
N ALA A 108 38.62 -2.54 -3.90
CA ALA A 108 37.49 -3.46 -3.96
C ALA A 108 36.23 -2.88 -3.28
N ALA A 109 36.39 -2.28 -2.09
CA ALA A 109 35.30 -1.66 -1.35
C ALA A 109 34.76 -0.42 -2.08
N VAL A 110 35.65 0.43 -2.61
CA VAL A 110 35.25 1.62 -3.40
C VAL A 110 34.55 1.20 -4.69
N THR A 111 35.04 0.18 -5.38
CA THR A 111 34.41 -0.39 -6.59
C THR A 111 32.99 -0.87 -6.28
N ALA A 112 32.82 -1.66 -5.21
CA ALA A 112 31.51 -2.16 -4.79
C ALA A 112 30.56 -1.01 -4.40
N GLY A 113 31.05 -0.05 -3.62
CA GLY A 113 30.29 1.13 -3.20
C GLY A 113 29.85 1.99 -4.38
N TRP A 114 30.74 2.25 -5.34
CA TRP A 114 30.42 3.02 -6.55
C TRP A 114 29.33 2.32 -7.38
N ARG A 115 29.48 1.00 -7.64
CA ARG A 115 28.48 0.21 -8.38
C ARG A 115 27.12 0.19 -7.66
N GLY A 116 27.15 0.08 -6.33
CA GLY A 116 25.96 0.20 -5.49
C GLY A 116 25.25 1.53 -5.71
N ALA A 117 25.97 2.64 -5.54
CA ALA A 117 25.44 3.98 -5.70
C ALA A 117 24.86 4.24 -7.10
N GLN A 118 25.49 3.70 -8.14
CA GLN A 118 24.98 3.79 -9.52
C GLN A 118 23.64 3.05 -9.69
N ILE A 119 23.55 1.81 -9.22
CA ILE A 119 22.31 1.03 -9.34
C ILE A 119 21.19 1.56 -8.44
N ASP A 120 21.54 2.15 -7.29
CA ASP A 120 20.56 2.77 -6.38
C ASP A 120 19.73 3.87 -7.05
N ARG A 121 20.32 4.60 -8.02
CA ARG A 121 19.64 5.64 -8.83
C ARG A 121 18.49 5.08 -9.67
N VAL A 122 18.57 3.80 -10.07
CA VAL A 122 17.56 3.11 -10.91
C VAL A 122 16.84 1.99 -10.17
N SER A 123 17.08 1.84 -8.86
CA SER A 123 16.55 0.75 -8.05
C SER A 123 15.02 0.68 -8.02
N VAL A 124 14.33 1.83 -7.94
CA VAL A 124 12.86 1.86 -7.93
C VAL A 124 12.26 1.47 -9.28
N PRO A 125 12.65 2.07 -10.41
CA PRO A 125 12.23 1.60 -11.74
C PRO A 125 12.53 0.11 -11.96
N LEU A 126 13.71 -0.36 -11.56
CA LEU A 126 14.10 -1.77 -11.67
C LEU A 126 13.21 -2.67 -10.79
N GLY A 127 12.86 -2.21 -9.60
CA GLY A 127 11.90 -2.84 -8.70
C GLY A 127 10.52 -2.98 -9.31
N ILE A 128 9.98 -1.90 -9.90
CA ILE A 128 8.68 -1.91 -10.59
C ILE A 128 8.69 -2.92 -11.74
N LEU A 129 9.72 -2.90 -12.60
CA LEU A 129 9.86 -3.84 -13.72
C LEU A 129 9.94 -5.28 -13.22
N SER A 130 10.73 -5.52 -12.17
CA SER A 130 10.87 -6.85 -11.55
C SER A 130 9.56 -7.34 -10.96
N GLY A 131 8.79 -6.45 -10.33
CA GLY A 131 7.45 -6.76 -9.83
C GLY A 131 6.45 -7.08 -10.94
N ILE A 132 6.48 -6.35 -12.06
CA ILE A 132 5.66 -6.65 -13.24
C ILE A 132 6.01 -8.05 -13.77
N VAL A 133 7.31 -8.36 -13.92
CA VAL A 133 7.78 -9.68 -14.34
C VAL A 133 7.29 -10.78 -13.40
N GLY A 134 7.40 -10.59 -12.08
CA GLY A 134 6.95 -11.54 -11.08
C GLY A 134 5.43 -11.76 -11.10
N GLY A 135 4.64 -10.68 -11.13
CA GLY A 135 3.18 -10.74 -11.13
C GLY A 135 2.59 -11.31 -12.43
N LEU A 136 3.09 -10.88 -13.59
CA LEU A 136 2.66 -11.42 -14.89
C LEU A 136 3.16 -12.86 -15.08
N GLY A 137 4.39 -13.15 -14.69
CA GLY A 137 4.95 -14.51 -14.67
C GLY A 137 4.11 -15.46 -13.83
N TYR A 138 3.65 -15.01 -12.65
CA TYR A 138 2.76 -15.79 -11.81
C TYR A 138 1.44 -16.11 -12.52
N ASN A 139 0.81 -15.09 -13.11
CA ASN A 139 -0.46 -15.27 -13.82
C ASN A 139 -0.34 -16.20 -15.04
N ARG A 140 0.85 -16.30 -15.64
CA ARG A 140 1.12 -17.15 -16.80
C ARG A 140 1.54 -18.57 -16.43
N PHE A 141 2.41 -18.74 -15.44
CA PHE A 141 3.13 -19.98 -15.20
C PHE A 141 2.77 -20.70 -13.90
N SER A 142 1.94 -20.12 -13.03
CA SER A 142 1.57 -20.74 -11.74
C SER A 142 0.90 -22.13 -11.84
N ALA A 143 0.37 -22.50 -13.00
CA ALA A 143 -0.23 -23.80 -13.28
C ALA A 143 0.56 -24.65 -14.30
N ILE A 144 1.82 -24.29 -14.59
CA ILE A 144 2.65 -25.02 -15.56
C ILE A 144 2.89 -26.46 -15.11
N ARG A 145 2.85 -27.40 -16.06
CA ARG A 145 3.20 -28.80 -15.84
C ARG A 145 4.51 -29.09 -16.53
N LEU A 146 5.48 -29.62 -15.79
CA LEU A 146 6.78 -30.04 -16.29
C LEU A 146 6.84 -31.57 -16.39
N PRO A 147 7.79 -32.12 -17.18
CA PRO A 147 8.06 -33.56 -17.20
C PRO A 147 8.34 -34.11 -15.80
N GLU A 148 8.13 -35.41 -15.58
CA GLU A 148 8.21 -36.04 -14.24
C GLU A 148 9.54 -35.77 -13.52
N TYR A 149 10.66 -35.83 -14.24
CA TYR A 149 11.98 -35.56 -13.67
C TYR A 149 12.19 -34.10 -13.21
N LEU A 150 11.33 -33.16 -13.64
CA LEU A 150 11.31 -31.76 -13.19
C LEU A 150 10.03 -31.39 -12.44
N ALA A 151 9.17 -32.36 -12.09
CA ALA A 151 7.86 -32.09 -11.49
C ALA A 151 7.95 -31.31 -10.17
N PHE A 152 9.06 -31.43 -9.45
CA PHE A 152 9.36 -30.60 -8.27
C PHE A 152 9.29 -29.10 -8.59
N PHE A 153 9.81 -28.68 -9.74
CA PHE A 153 9.82 -27.27 -10.16
C PHE A 153 8.50 -26.80 -10.80
N GLY A 154 7.51 -27.68 -10.97
CA GLY A 154 6.24 -27.36 -11.61
C GLY A 154 5.33 -26.43 -10.79
N GLY A 155 4.31 -25.89 -11.46
CA GLY A 155 3.31 -25.00 -10.87
C GLY A 155 3.90 -23.69 -10.33
N ARG A 156 3.44 -23.26 -9.15
CA ARG A 156 3.85 -21.99 -8.53
C ARG A 156 5.35 -21.89 -8.23
N ARG A 157 6.03 -23.02 -8.02
CA ARG A 157 7.48 -23.08 -7.77
C ARG A 157 8.31 -22.70 -9.00
N PHE A 158 7.73 -22.84 -10.19
CA PHE A 158 8.39 -22.43 -11.44
C PHE A 158 8.50 -20.91 -11.58
N VAL A 159 7.57 -20.18 -10.94
CA VAL A 159 7.42 -18.74 -11.16
C VAL A 159 8.68 -17.95 -10.74
N PRO A 160 9.24 -18.14 -9.53
CA PRO A 160 10.50 -17.46 -9.18
C PRO A 160 11.67 -17.85 -10.08
N ILE A 161 11.71 -19.07 -10.61
CA ILE A 161 12.79 -19.55 -11.49
C ILE A 161 12.78 -18.77 -12.81
N VAL A 162 11.63 -18.74 -13.50
CA VAL A 162 11.52 -18.02 -14.77
C VAL A 162 11.67 -16.51 -14.60
N SER A 163 11.19 -15.96 -13.47
CA SER A 163 11.43 -14.56 -13.11
C SER A 163 12.90 -14.26 -12.83
N GLY A 164 13.66 -15.20 -12.28
CA GLY A 164 15.11 -15.05 -12.13
C GLY A 164 15.86 -15.02 -13.46
N VAL A 165 15.45 -15.86 -14.44
CA VAL A 165 15.99 -15.81 -15.81
C VAL A 165 15.67 -14.46 -16.47
N ALA A 166 14.46 -13.95 -16.31
CA ALA A 166 14.11 -12.61 -16.76
C ALA A 166 14.93 -11.52 -16.04
N GLY A 167 15.22 -11.71 -14.75
CA GLY A 167 16.13 -10.85 -13.98
C GLY A 167 17.54 -10.80 -14.58
N LEU A 168 18.08 -11.93 -15.05
CA LEU A 168 19.38 -11.97 -15.74
C LEU A 168 19.36 -11.19 -17.06
N ALA A 169 18.26 -11.30 -17.82
CA ALA A 169 18.09 -10.49 -19.04
C ALA A 169 18.02 -8.99 -18.70
N LEU A 170 17.28 -8.62 -17.64
CA LEU A 170 17.23 -7.23 -17.16
C LEU A 170 18.61 -6.73 -16.70
N ALA A 171 19.39 -7.55 -16.00
CA ALA A 171 20.77 -7.22 -15.62
C ALA A 171 21.62 -6.89 -16.86
N GLY A 172 21.56 -7.73 -17.90
CA GLY A 172 22.27 -7.51 -19.16
C GLY A 172 21.88 -6.18 -19.81
N ILE A 173 20.57 -5.90 -19.90
CA ILE A 173 20.04 -4.66 -20.49
C ILE A 173 20.48 -3.44 -19.68
N VAL A 174 20.23 -3.44 -18.37
CA VAL A 174 20.50 -2.29 -17.49
C VAL A 174 22.01 -2.04 -17.39
N GLY A 175 22.80 -3.09 -17.16
CA GLY A 175 24.26 -2.98 -17.04
C GLY A 175 24.91 -2.46 -18.32
N ALA A 176 24.56 -3.02 -19.48
CA ALA A 176 25.13 -2.59 -20.76
C ALA A 176 24.65 -1.19 -21.19
N SER A 177 23.42 -0.81 -20.86
CA SER A 177 22.84 0.47 -21.25
C SER A 177 23.06 1.58 -20.21
N PHE A 178 23.71 1.28 -19.08
CA PHE A 178 23.80 2.20 -17.95
C PHE A 178 24.37 3.58 -18.30
N PRO A 179 25.46 3.71 -19.10
CA PRO A 179 25.97 5.04 -19.47
C PRO A 179 24.94 5.89 -20.21
N ALA A 180 24.15 5.28 -21.10
CA ALA A 180 23.08 5.97 -21.82
C ALA A 180 21.92 6.35 -20.88
N ILE A 181 21.57 5.47 -19.93
CA ILE A 181 20.57 5.74 -18.90
C ILE A 181 21.01 6.91 -18.02
N ASP A 182 22.23 6.90 -17.50
CA ASP A 182 22.77 7.95 -16.64
C ASP A 182 22.83 9.29 -17.39
N HIS A 183 23.32 9.31 -18.64
CA HIS A 183 23.30 10.52 -19.47
C HIS A 183 21.88 11.06 -19.69
N ALA A 184 20.91 10.18 -20.00
CA ALA A 184 19.51 10.58 -20.20
C ALA A 184 18.90 11.14 -18.92
N VAL A 185 19.12 10.47 -17.79
CA VAL A 185 18.66 10.92 -16.46
C VAL A 185 19.27 12.27 -16.11
N ASN A 186 20.57 12.47 -16.33
CA ASN A 186 21.24 13.74 -16.08
C ASN A 186 20.68 14.85 -16.98
N THR A 187 20.50 14.58 -18.27
CA THR A 187 19.93 15.55 -19.22
C THR A 187 18.52 15.98 -18.82
N ILE A 188 17.65 15.01 -18.50
CA ILE A 188 16.28 15.27 -18.05
C ILE A 188 16.32 16.04 -16.72
N SER A 189 17.23 15.68 -15.81
CA SER A 189 17.38 16.35 -14.52
C SER A 189 17.79 17.80 -14.67
N THR A 190 18.82 18.08 -15.47
CA THR A 190 19.27 19.45 -15.74
C THR A 190 18.19 20.25 -16.45
N ALA A 191 17.49 19.68 -17.42
CA ALA A 191 16.39 20.36 -18.12
C ALA A 191 15.22 20.68 -17.16
N ALA A 192 14.84 19.73 -16.31
CA ALA A 192 13.78 19.93 -15.32
C ALA A 192 14.15 21.03 -14.31
N LEU A 193 15.39 21.04 -13.81
CA LEU A 193 15.86 22.08 -12.89
C LEU A 193 15.97 23.44 -13.58
N ALA A 194 16.44 23.48 -14.82
CA ALA A 194 16.57 24.72 -15.62
C ALA A 194 15.22 25.35 -15.98
N SER A 195 14.14 24.56 -16.04
CA SER A 195 12.80 25.06 -16.33
C SER A 195 12.18 25.92 -15.20
N GLY A 196 12.83 25.95 -14.03
CA GLY A 196 12.49 26.85 -12.92
C GLY A 196 11.02 26.77 -12.52
N SER A 197 10.43 27.92 -12.20
CA SER A 197 9.04 28.02 -11.73
C SER A 197 8.02 27.47 -12.73
N ALA A 198 8.29 27.53 -14.04
CA ALA A 198 7.41 26.96 -15.06
C ALA A 198 7.40 25.42 -15.03
N GLY A 199 8.56 24.79 -14.83
CA GLY A 199 8.65 23.34 -14.62
C GLY A 199 7.91 22.88 -13.39
N LEU A 200 8.06 23.61 -12.29
CA LEU A 200 7.37 23.33 -11.03
C LEU A 200 5.85 23.45 -11.16
N PHE A 201 5.36 24.42 -11.96
CA PHE A 201 3.95 24.53 -12.30
C PHE A 201 3.46 23.25 -12.98
N VAL A 202 4.14 22.85 -14.06
CA VAL A 202 3.78 21.68 -14.86
C VAL A 202 3.84 20.42 -14.01
N TYR A 203 4.86 20.29 -13.16
CA TYR A 203 4.98 19.19 -12.21
C TYR A 203 3.77 19.13 -11.27
N GLY A 204 3.42 20.22 -10.59
CA GLY A 204 2.27 20.24 -9.66
C GLY A 204 0.94 19.96 -10.36
N LEU A 205 0.75 20.51 -11.57
CA LEU A 205 -0.43 20.27 -12.40
C LEU A 205 -0.55 18.79 -12.79
N LEU A 206 0.50 18.22 -13.40
CA LEU A 206 0.52 16.82 -13.83
C LEU A 206 0.41 15.87 -12.65
N ASN A 207 1.01 16.21 -11.52
CA ASN A 207 0.91 15.42 -10.29
C ASN A 207 -0.54 15.21 -9.87
N ARG A 208 -1.35 16.27 -9.87
CA ARG A 208 -2.78 16.17 -9.55
C ARG A 208 -3.55 15.46 -10.66
N LEU A 209 -3.31 15.76 -11.92
CA LEU A 209 -4.02 15.09 -13.03
C LEU A 209 -3.76 13.58 -13.09
N LEU A 210 -2.54 13.14 -12.75
CA LEU A 210 -2.15 11.72 -12.71
C LEU A 210 -2.55 11.02 -11.40
N LEU A 211 -3.07 11.76 -10.42
CA LEU A 211 -3.55 11.19 -9.16
C LEU A 211 -4.71 10.22 -9.40
N VAL A 212 -5.57 10.52 -10.37
CA VAL A 212 -6.75 9.69 -10.74
C VAL A 212 -6.36 8.26 -11.10
N THR A 213 -5.20 8.09 -11.74
CA THR A 213 -4.69 6.80 -12.20
C THR A 213 -3.65 6.21 -11.25
N GLY A 214 -3.20 6.96 -10.25
CA GLY A 214 -2.07 6.59 -9.38
C GLY A 214 -0.69 6.80 -10.04
N LEU A 215 -0.63 7.27 -11.29
CA LEU A 215 0.62 7.44 -12.03
C LEU A 215 1.49 8.60 -11.51
N HIS A 216 0.91 9.49 -10.70
CA HIS A 216 1.64 10.56 -10.02
C HIS A 216 2.80 10.02 -9.14
N HIS A 217 2.73 8.78 -8.66
CA HIS A 217 3.85 8.15 -7.94
C HIS A 217 5.10 7.94 -8.81
N ILE A 218 4.93 7.74 -10.13
CA ILE A 218 6.06 7.66 -11.07
C ILE A 218 6.70 9.05 -11.21
N LEU A 219 5.88 10.09 -11.38
CA LEU A 219 6.33 11.46 -11.46
C LEU A 219 7.07 11.89 -10.17
N ASN A 220 6.50 11.55 -9.02
CA ASN A 220 7.12 11.76 -7.71
C ASN A 220 8.45 11.01 -7.59
N ASN A 221 8.53 9.77 -8.08
CA ASN A 221 9.75 8.99 -7.95
C ASN A 221 10.92 9.68 -8.68
N ILE A 222 10.67 10.18 -9.88
CA ILE A 222 11.65 10.94 -10.65
C ILE A 222 12.03 12.21 -9.87
N ALA A 223 11.05 13.02 -9.47
CA ALA A 223 11.32 14.29 -8.78
C ALA A 223 12.08 14.12 -7.46
N TRP A 224 11.65 13.18 -6.62
CA TRP A 224 12.11 13.07 -5.24
C TRP A 224 13.35 12.21 -5.06
N PHE A 225 13.63 11.28 -5.97
CA PHE A 225 14.77 10.34 -5.83
C PHE A 225 15.79 10.40 -6.96
N VAL A 226 15.45 11.03 -8.09
CA VAL A 226 16.32 11.05 -9.28
C VAL A 226 16.83 12.45 -9.62
N LEU A 227 16.00 13.49 -9.56
CA LEU A 227 16.38 14.81 -10.07
C LEU A 227 17.51 15.51 -9.27
N GLY A 228 18.55 15.90 -10.01
CA GLY A 228 19.71 16.67 -9.53
C GLY A 228 20.68 15.86 -8.69
N ASP A 229 21.81 16.47 -8.36
CA ASP A 229 22.90 15.86 -7.60
C ASP A 229 23.41 16.87 -6.56
N TYR A 230 23.61 16.38 -5.33
CA TYR A 230 24.28 17.11 -4.26
C TYR A 230 25.29 16.17 -3.60
N HIS A 231 26.55 16.29 -3.99
CA HIS A 231 27.65 15.42 -3.52
C HIS A 231 27.33 13.93 -3.66
N GLY A 232 26.73 13.53 -4.79
CA GLY A 232 26.33 12.14 -5.05
C GLY A 232 24.95 11.75 -4.50
N VAL A 233 24.27 12.62 -3.75
CA VAL A 233 22.87 12.42 -3.32
C VAL A 233 21.92 12.97 -4.37
N THR A 234 21.07 12.11 -4.94
CA THR A 234 20.13 12.48 -6.00
C THR A 234 18.69 12.59 -5.52
N GLY A 235 17.90 13.41 -6.20
CA GLY A 235 16.47 13.60 -5.93
C GLY A 235 16.17 14.69 -4.91
N ASP A 236 15.16 15.50 -5.19
CA ASP A 236 14.83 16.71 -4.41
C ASP A 236 14.60 16.41 -2.92
N LEU A 237 13.95 15.30 -2.61
CA LEU A 237 13.67 14.88 -1.23
C LEU A 237 14.95 14.49 -0.49
N ARG A 238 15.78 13.64 -1.08
CA ARG A 238 17.02 13.18 -0.44
C ARG A 238 18.02 14.32 -0.29
N ARG A 239 18.12 15.19 -1.31
CA ARG A 239 18.96 16.39 -1.30
C ARG A 239 18.54 17.36 -0.19
N PHE A 240 17.25 17.59 0.00
CA PHE A 240 16.73 18.43 1.10
C PHE A 240 17.19 17.89 2.47
N PHE A 241 17.05 16.58 2.71
CA PHE A 241 17.48 15.98 3.99
C PHE A 241 19.00 15.93 4.16
N ALA A 242 19.76 15.88 3.06
CA ALA A 242 21.22 16.03 3.04
C ALA A 242 21.70 17.48 3.24
N GLY A 243 20.78 18.45 3.32
CA GLY A 243 21.10 19.86 3.56
C GLY A 243 21.40 20.69 2.32
N ASP A 244 21.01 20.22 1.13
CA ASP A 244 21.13 21.01 -0.11
C ASP A 244 20.20 22.24 -0.04
N PRO A 245 20.74 23.47 -0.08
CA PRO A 245 19.91 24.67 0.01
C PRO A 245 19.05 24.92 -1.23
N SER A 246 19.34 24.29 -2.36
CA SER A 246 18.53 24.41 -3.57
C SER A 246 17.38 23.40 -3.66
N ALA A 247 17.32 22.45 -2.73
CA ALA A 247 16.35 21.36 -2.72
C ALA A 247 15.08 21.70 -1.92
N GLY A 248 14.00 20.95 -2.20
CA GLY A 248 12.66 21.14 -1.61
C GLY A 248 11.69 21.86 -2.54
N ALA A 249 12.14 22.32 -3.71
CA ALA A 249 11.31 23.03 -4.68
C ALA A 249 10.19 22.15 -5.26
N PHE A 250 10.43 20.84 -5.45
CA PHE A 250 9.44 19.85 -5.90
C PHE A 250 8.54 19.32 -4.76
N MET A 251 8.62 19.95 -3.58
CA MET A 251 7.90 19.55 -2.37
C MET A 251 7.09 20.70 -1.78
N SER A 252 7.65 21.91 -1.77
CA SER A 252 7.14 23.06 -1.00
C SER A 252 5.72 23.49 -1.35
N GLY A 253 5.35 23.45 -2.64
CA GLY A 253 4.03 23.87 -3.10
C GLY A 253 2.87 22.98 -2.64
N PHE A 254 3.15 21.78 -2.12
CA PHE A 254 2.11 20.93 -1.57
C PHE A 254 1.58 21.43 -0.22
N PHE A 255 2.41 22.09 0.60
CA PHE A 255 2.01 22.54 1.94
C PHE A 255 0.84 23.55 1.92
N PRO A 256 0.84 24.63 1.11
CA PRO A 256 -0.30 25.55 1.04
C PRO A 256 -1.60 24.84 0.62
N VAL A 257 -1.51 23.86 -0.27
CA VAL A 257 -2.67 23.12 -0.77
C VAL A 257 -3.22 22.16 0.28
N MET A 258 -2.36 21.34 0.87
CA MET A 258 -2.74 20.27 1.80
C MET A 258 -3.19 20.80 3.16
N MET A 259 -2.51 21.84 3.68
CA MET A 259 -2.78 22.39 5.00
C MET A 259 -3.85 23.50 4.99
N PHE A 260 -4.06 24.18 3.86
CA PHE A 260 -4.96 25.34 3.82
C PHE A 260 -6.02 25.22 2.72
N GLY A 261 -5.60 24.94 1.49
CA GLY A 261 -6.49 24.87 0.33
C GLY A 261 -7.59 23.80 0.47
N LEU A 262 -7.21 22.54 0.69
CA LEU A 262 -8.16 21.42 0.81
C LEU A 262 -9.06 21.52 2.05
N PRO A 263 -8.57 21.89 3.25
CA PRO A 263 -9.45 22.20 4.37
C PRO A 263 -10.46 23.31 4.05
N ALA A 264 -10.04 24.37 3.35
CA ALA A 264 -10.94 25.44 2.92
C ALA A 264 -11.96 24.98 1.86
N ALA A 265 -11.58 24.07 0.96
CA ALA A 265 -12.50 23.41 0.04
C ALA A 265 -13.54 22.57 0.79
N CYS A 266 -13.13 21.82 1.82
CA CYS A 266 -14.05 21.11 2.71
C CYS A 266 -15.03 22.06 3.40
N LEU A 267 -14.56 23.22 3.88
CA LEU A 267 -15.43 24.24 4.47
C LEU A 267 -16.43 24.81 3.44
N ALA A 268 -16.00 25.04 2.21
CA ALA A 268 -16.89 25.48 1.12
C ALA A 268 -17.97 24.44 0.79
N MET A 269 -17.60 23.16 0.73
CA MET A 269 -18.56 22.05 0.53
C MET A 269 -19.54 21.95 1.70
N TYR A 270 -19.07 22.11 2.94
CA TYR A 270 -19.92 22.11 4.13
C TYR A 270 -20.95 23.26 4.13
N HIS A 271 -20.52 24.48 3.82
CA HIS A 271 -21.41 25.64 3.76
C HIS A 271 -22.42 25.58 2.60
N THR A 272 -22.13 24.81 1.56
CA THR A 272 -23.02 24.62 0.41
C THR A 272 -23.86 23.36 0.51
N ALA A 273 -23.65 22.48 1.50
CA ALA A 273 -24.49 21.33 1.75
C ALA A 273 -25.92 21.74 2.15
N LYS A 274 -26.90 20.89 1.78
CA LYS A 274 -28.32 21.06 2.14
C LYS A 274 -28.49 21.08 3.66
N PRO A 275 -29.36 21.93 4.22
CA PRO A 275 -29.52 22.08 5.67
C PRO A 275 -29.73 20.75 6.40
N GLU A 276 -30.52 19.85 5.81
CA GLU A 276 -30.88 18.55 6.39
C GLU A 276 -29.69 17.58 6.42
N ARG A 277 -28.68 17.78 5.57
CA ARG A 277 -27.49 16.91 5.45
C ARG A 277 -26.25 17.49 6.11
N ARG A 278 -26.30 18.75 6.55
CA ARG A 278 -25.13 19.50 7.02
C ARG A 278 -24.46 18.82 8.22
N LYS A 279 -25.23 18.23 9.14
CA LYS A 279 -24.68 17.53 10.31
C LYS A 279 -23.86 16.28 9.93
N ALA A 280 -24.44 15.40 9.11
CA ALA A 280 -23.76 14.17 8.65
C ALA A 280 -22.55 14.49 7.75
N THR A 281 -22.73 15.42 6.82
CA THR A 281 -21.68 15.83 5.87
C THR A 281 -20.55 16.58 6.57
N GLY A 282 -20.86 17.40 7.57
CA GLY A 282 -19.88 18.18 8.34
C GLY A 282 -18.89 17.31 9.10
N GLY A 283 -19.36 16.26 9.79
CA GLY A 283 -18.46 15.32 10.48
C GLY A 283 -17.50 14.61 9.52
N MET A 284 -17.99 14.18 8.36
CA MET A 284 -17.16 13.59 7.31
C MET A 284 -16.13 14.59 6.78
N LEU A 285 -16.57 15.78 6.34
CA LEU A 285 -15.70 16.79 5.74
C LEU A 285 -14.62 17.29 6.72
N LEU A 286 -14.95 17.42 8.00
CA LEU A 286 -13.98 17.75 9.04
C LEU A 286 -12.90 16.67 9.19
N SER A 287 -13.29 15.39 9.22
CA SER A 287 -12.34 14.28 9.28
C SER A 287 -11.41 14.24 8.06
N LEU A 288 -11.96 14.46 6.86
CA LEU A 288 -11.18 14.52 5.61
C LEU A 288 -10.23 15.72 5.61
N ALA A 289 -10.70 16.90 6.04
CA ALA A 289 -9.89 18.11 6.18
C ALA A 289 -8.75 17.93 7.20
N ALA A 290 -9.05 17.36 8.37
CA ALA A 290 -8.06 17.07 9.40
C ALA A 290 -7.00 16.08 8.91
N THR A 291 -7.40 15.06 8.14
CA THR A 291 -6.47 14.11 7.53
C THR A 291 -5.51 14.83 6.57
N SER A 292 -6.03 15.62 5.63
CA SER A 292 -5.20 16.42 4.71
C SER A 292 -4.29 17.39 5.45
N PHE A 293 -4.81 18.09 6.47
CA PHE A 293 -4.04 19.06 7.24
C PHE A 293 -2.91 18.42 8.04
N LEU A 294 -3.18 17.33 8.77
CA LEU A 294 -2.21 16.72 9.67
C LEU A 294 -1.18 15.89 8.91
N THR A 295 -1.62 15.05 7.97
CA THR A 295 -0.78 14.03 7.33
C THR A 295 -0.46 14.32 5.88
N GLY A 296 -1.06 15.34 5.27
CA GLY A 296 -0.90 15.65 3.85
C GLY A 296 -1.62 14.68 2.92
N VAL A 297 -2.38 13.70 3.42
CA VAL A 297 -3.10 12.73 2.57
C VAL A 297 -4.34 13.40 1.97
N THR A 298 -4.36 13.55 0.65
CA THR A 298 -5.35 14.37 -0.07
C THR A 298 -6.45 13.55 -0.73
N GLU A 299 -6.16 12.29 -1.04
CA GLU A 299 -7.02 11.42 -1.84
C GLU A 299 -8.45 11.31 -1.29
N PRO A 300 -8.67 11.16 0.03
CA PRO A 300 -10.03 11.10 0.57
C PRO A 300 -10.84 12.38 0.30
N VAL A 301 -10.20 13.56 0.30
CA VAL A 301 -10.85 14.84 -0.02
C VAL A 301 -11.11 14.93 -1.52
N GLU A 302 -10.07 14.75 -2.34
CA GLU A 302 -10.14 14.87 -3.80
C GLU A 302 -11.17 13.91 -4.39
N PHE A 303 -11.20 12.68 -3.89
CA PHE A 303 -12.13 11.64 -4.34
C PHE A 303 -13.59 11.93 -3.99
N SER A 304 -13.85 12.81 -3.03
CA SER A 304 -15.21 13.19 -2.65
C SER A 304 -15.88 14.10 -3.67
N PHE A 305 -15.13 14.82 -4.51
CA PHE A 305 -15.70 15.76 -5.48
C PHE A 305 -15.22 15.55 -6.92
N MET A 306 -14.05 14.95 -7.16
CA MET A 306 -13.46 14.98 -8.51
C MET A 306 -14.28 14.29 -9.61
N PHE A 307 -15.14 13.31 -9.27
CA PHE A 307 -16.05 12.67 -10.25
C PHE A 307 -17.37 13.40 -10.39
N LEU A 308 -17.82 14.06 -9.33
CA LEU A 308 -19.05 14.84 -9.28
C LEU A 308 -18.87 16.23 -9.91
N ALA A 309 -17.64 16.74 -9.84
CA ALA A 309 -17.23 18.06 -10.32
C ALA A 309 -15.82 18.03 -10.93
N PRO A 310 -15.62 17.44 -12.12
CA PRO A 310 -14.31 17.37 -12.78
C PRO A 310 -13.66 18.76 -12.99
N GLY A 311 -14.46 19.80 -13.23
CA GLY A 311 -13.97 21.17 -13.37
C GLY A 311 -13.32 21.71 -12.08
N LEU A 312 -13.85 21.37 -10.90
CA LEU A 312 -13.22 21.72 -9.62
C LEU A 312 -11.89 20.99 -9.43
N PHE A 313 -11.79 19.76 -9.91
CA PHE A 313 -10.54 19.02 -9.86
C PHE A 313 -9.47 19.59 -10.79
N ALA A 314 -9.86 20.04 -11.99
CA ALA A 314 -8.96 20.76 -12.89
C ALA A 314 -8.47 22.08 -12.29
N LEU A 315 -9.36 22.84 -11.63
CA LEU A 315 -8.98 24.05 -10.89
C LEU A 315 -7.99 23.72 -9.77
N HIS A 316 -8.28 22.71 -8.95
CA HIS A 316 -7.38 22.22 -7.89
C HIS A 316 -5.99 21.84 -8.44
N ALA A 317 -5.94 21.18 -9.59
CA ALA A 317 -4.68 20.83 -10.26
C ALA A 317 -3.87 22.06 -10.68
N VAL A 318 -4.53 23.06 -11.28
CA VAL A 318 -3.90 24.33 -11.66
C VAL A 318 -3.40 25.10 -10.43
N LEU A 319 -4.22 25.19 -9.38
CA LEU A 319 -3.84 25.85 -8.13
C LEU A 319 -2.67 25.14 -7.45
N THR A 320 -2.58 23.80 -7.56
CA THR A 320 -1.43 23.05 -7.06
C THR A 320 -0.17 23.39 -7.84
N GLY A 321 -0.22 23.42 -9.18
CA GLY A 321 0.89 23.89 -10.00
C GLY A 321 1.33 25.31 -9.62
N ALA A 322 0.37 26.23 -9.47
CA ALA A 322 0.65 27.61 -9.06
C ALA A 322 1.33 27.69 -7.69
N ALA A 323 0.96 26.81 -6.74
CA ALA A 323 1.58 26.75 -5.42
C ALA A 323 3.05 26.35 -5.49
N MET A 324 3.37 25.36 -6.34
CA MET A 324 4.75 24.92 -6.58
C MET A 324 5.62 26.08 -7.07
N SER A 325 5.15 26.80 -8.10
CA SER A 325 5.86 27.96 -8.65
C SER A 325 5.98 29.09 -7.64
N LEU A 326 4.91 29.41 -6.92
CA LEU A 326 4.88 30.51 -5.97
C LEU A 326 5.85 30.30 -4.81
N MET A 327 5.83 29.10 -4.20
CA MET A 327 6.74 28.79 -3.09
C MET A 327 8.21 28.87 -3.52
N ALA A 328 8.52 28.40 -4.73
CA ALA A 328 9.86 28.52 -5.31
C ALA A 328 10.26 29.99 -5.57
N LEU A 329 9.38 30.81 -6.13
CA LEU A 329 9.64 32.24 -6.34
C LEU A 329 9.88 33.00 -5.04
N LEU A 330 9.21 32.59 -3.95
CA LEU A 330 9.40 33.16 -2.62
C LEU A 330 10.67 32.62 -1.93
N GLY A 331 11.37 31.65 -2.53
CA GLY A 331 12.52 30.96 -1.94
C GLY A 331 12.16 30.22 -0.64
N SER A 332 10.91 29.74 -0.53
CA SER A 332 10.45 28.97 0.62
C SER A 332 10.58 27.49 0.31
N HIS A 333 11.61 26.86 0.87
CA HIS A 333 11.92 25.45 0.66
C HIS A 333 11.53 24.64 1.90
N LEU A 334 10.46 23.87 1.77
CA LEU A 334 9.90 22.99 2.77
C LEU A 334 10.04 21.54 2.32
N GLY A 335 10.45 20.66 3.24
CA GLY A 335 10.55 19.23 3.01
C GLY A 335 9.55 18.42 3.82
N PHE A 336 9.23 17.23 3.32
CA PHE A 336 8.40 16.22 3.94
C PHE A 336 9.03 14.84 3.71
N GLY A 337 8.81 13.90 4.61
CA GLY A 337 9.21 12.51 4.41
C GLY A 337 8.10 11.65 3.78
N PHE A 338 6.83 12.06 3.89
CA PHE A 338 5.71 11.33 3.30
C PHE A 338 4.74 12.20 2.51
N SER A 339 4.04 13.14 3.16
CA SER A 339 3.09 14.02 2.47
C SER A 339 2.89 15.30 3.26
N ALA A 340 2.99 16.44 2.59
CA ALA A 340 3.18 17.81 3.10
C ALA A 340 2.10 18.36 4.07
N GLY A 341 1.85 17.64 5.17
CA GLY A 341 0.97 18.03 6.26
C GLY A 341 1.71 18.68 7.42
N LEU A 342 0.97 19.01 8.47
CA LEU A 342 1.47 19.69 9.66
C LEU A 342 2.63 18.92 10.32
N PHE A 343 2.54 17.60 10.41
CA PHE A 343 3.62 16.81 11.04
C PHE A 343 4.95 16.98 10.30
N ASP A 344 4.93 16.89 8.97
CA ASP A 344 6.11 17.12 8.15
C ASP A 344 6.62 18.58 8.27
N TYR A 345 5.71 19.55 8.29
CA TYR A 345 6.08 20.97 8.44
C TYR A 345 6.81 21.23 9.76
N VAL A 346 6.27 20.71 10.87
CA VAL A 346 6.85 20.91 12.20
C VAL A 346 8.16 20.14 12.35
N LEU A 347 8.20 18.86 11.95
CA LEU A 347 9.38 18.03 12.09
C LEU A 347 10.55 18.52 11.23
N ASN A 348 10.28 19.05 10.05
CA ASN A 348 11.30 19.52 9.12
C ASN A 348 11.54 21.03 9.19
N PHE A 349 10.87 21.74 10.11
CA PHE A 349 11.03 23.18 10.30
C PHE A 349 12.50 23.62 10.46
N PRO A 350 13.36 22.91 11.22
CA PRO A 350 14.77 23.30 11.38
C PRO A 350 15.61 23.19 10.10
N LYS A 351 15.19 22.36 9.14
CA LYS A 351 15.88 22.15 7.85
C LYS A 351 15.31 23.02 6.73
N ALA A 352 14.15 23.64 6.95
CA ALA A 352 13.43 24.40 5.95
C ALA A 352 14.02 25.80 5.74
N GLN A 353 13.80 26.37 4.56
CA GLN A 353 14.13 27.74 4.24
C GLN A 353 12.89 28.61 4.20
N ARG A 354 12.96 29.74 4.88
CA ARG A 354 11.83 30.68 5.03
C ARG A 354 10.52 29.96 5.38
N PRO A 355 10.49 29.05 6.38
CA PRO A 355 9.31 28.21 6.62
C PRO A 355 8.07 29.01 6.99
N LEU A 356 8.24 30.16 7.67
CA LEU A 356 7.16 31.04 8.07
C LEU A 356 6.37 31.63 6.89
N MET A 357 6.94 31.67 5.67
CA MET A 357 6.22 32.10 4.47
C MET A 357 5.03 31.21 4.14
N LEU A 358 5.00 29.98 4.65
CA LEU A 358 3.85 29.10 4.52
C LEU A 358 2.57 29.71 5.12
N LEU A 359 2.66 30.46 6.22
CA LEU A 359 1.47 30.98 6.90
C LEU A 359 0.71 32.03 6.06
N PRO A 360 1.34 33.13 5.58
CA PRO A 360 0.64 34.09 4.74
C PRO A 360 0.19 33.49 3.40
N VAL A 361 1.03 32.65 2.76
CA VAL A 361 0.67 31.97 1.50
C VAL A 361 -0.49 31.00 1.72
N GLY A 362 -0.44 30.23 2.80
CA GLY A 362 -1.48 29.28 3.20
C GLY A 362 -2.81 29.97 3.44
N LEU A 363 -2.83 31.07 4.20
CA LEU A 363 -4.06 31.85 4.43
C LEU A 363 -4.64 32.41 3.12
N ALA A 364 -3.79 32.91 2.21
CA ALA A 364 -4.23 33.34 0.89
C ALA A 364 -4.80 32.15 0.09
N TYR A 365 -4.18 30.98 0.14
CA TYR A 365 -4.67 29.76 -0.49
C TYR A 365 -6.00 29.30 0.11
N ALA A 366 -6.20 29.40 1.43
CA ALA A 366 -7.49 29.11 2.06
C ALA A 366 -8.58 30.03 1.50
N ALA A 367 -8.32 31.33 1.37
CA ALA A 367 -9.28 32.28 0.82
C ALA A 367 -9.60 31.97 -0.65
N ILE A 368 -8.57 31.70 -1.49
CA ILE A 368 -8.72 31.35 -2.91
C ILE A 368 -9.52 30.07 -3.06
N TYR A 369 -9.15 29.00 -2.36
CA TYR A 369 -9.85 27.72 -2.43
C TYR A 369 -11.29 27.84 -1.94
N TYR A 370 -11.53 28.46 -0.78
CA TYR A 370 -12.88 28.64 -0.26
C TYR A 370 -13.75 29.42 -1.26
N GLY A 371 -13.26 30.57 -1.73
CA GLY A 371 -13.97 31.44 -2.65
C GLY A 371 -14.27 30.75 -3.98
N ALA A 372 -13.26 30.12 -4.59
CA ALA A 372 -13.41 29.48 -5.90
C ALA A 372 -14.29 28.22 -5.83
N PHE A 373 -14.12 27.38 -4.81
CA PHE A 373 -14.98 26.21 -4.61
C PHE A 373 -16.41 26.64 -4.36
N ARG A 374 -16.65 27.56 -3.42
CA ARG A 374 -18.02 28.01 -3.09
C ARG A 374 -18.68 28.66 -4.30
N PHE A 375 -17.97 29.52 -5.02
CA PHE A 375 -18.46 30.15 -6.25
C PHE A 375 -18.85 29.09 -7.28
N ALA A 376 -17.96 28.17 -7.61
CA ALA A 376 -18.22 27.15 -8.63
C ALA A 376 -19.37 26.21 -8.21
N ILE A 377 -19.40 25.77 -6.95
CA ILE A 377 -20.47 24.91 -6.44
C ILE A 377 -21.84 25.57 -6.59
N VAL A 378 -21.96 26.84 -6.20
CA VAL A 378 -23.24 27.56 -6.28
C VAL A 378 -23.59 27.94 -7.71
N ARG A 379 -22.63 28.49 -8.47
CA ARG A 379 -22.86 29.01 -9.83
C ARG A 379 -23.20 27.93 -10.84
N PHE A 380 -22.61 26.75 -10.71
CA PHE A 380 -22.81 25.62 -11.63
C PHE A 380 -23.67 24.51 -11.02
N ASN A 381 -24.24 24.73 -9.83
CA ASN A 381 -25.03 23.76 -9.08
C ASN A 381 -24.34 22.38 -8.98
N LEU A 382 -23.07 22.38 -8.57
CA LEU A 382 -22.28 21.14 -8.50
C LEU A 382 -22.78 20.26 -7.36
N GLN A 383 -22.87 18.96 -7.63
CA GLN A 383 -23.36 17.94 -6.71
C GLN A 383 -22.25 17.47 -5.76
N THR A 384 -21.65 18.39 -5.00
CA THR A 384 -20.65 18.06 -3.98
C THR A 384 -21.30 17.32 -2.79
N PRO A 385 -20.52 16.64 -1.93
CA PRO A 385 -21.06 15.90 -0.79
C PRO A 385 -22.07 16.72 0.02
N GLY A 386 -23.25 16.14 0.26
CA GLY A 386 -24.33 16.79 1.00
C GLY A 386 -25.25 17.68 0.15
N ARG A 387 -25.06 17.75 -1.17
CA ARG A 387 -25.95 18.46 -2.12
C ARG A 387 -26.83 17.53 -2.97
N GLU A 388 -26.69 16.21 -2.82
CA GLU A 388 -27.35 15.24 -3.68
C GLU A 388 -28.89 15.29 -3.55
N ASP A 389 -29.61 15.03 -4.65
CA ASP A 389 -31.06 15.19 -4.73
C ASP A 389 -31.85 14.03 -4.11
N GLU A 390 -31.34 12.81 -4.19
CA GLU A 390 -31.98 11.66 -3.55
C GLU A 390 -31.52 11.47 -2.11
N PRO A 391 -32.43 11.29 -1.13
CA PRO A 391 -32.06 10.90 0.22
C PRO A 391 -31.31 9.58 0.16
N VAL A 392 -30.02 9.61 0.51
CA VAL A 392 -29.37 8.39 0.96
C VAL A 392 -29.93 8.15 2.36
N GLU A 393 -31.07 7.46 2.45
CA GLU A 393 -31.41 6.77 3.68
C GLU A 393 -30.24 5.83 3.96
N SER A 394 -29.43 6.19 4.95
CA SER A 394 -28.49 5.25 5.54
C SER A 394 -29.35 4.11 6.04
N GLY A 395 -29.33 2.98 5.35
CA GLY A 395 -29.97 1.77 5.86
C GLY A 395 -29.44 1.47 7.25
N ALA A 396 -30.23 0.77 8.06
CA ALA A 396 -29.79 0.29 9.36
C ALA A 396 -28.40 -0.39 9.23
N PRO A 397 -27.50 -0.23 10.22
CA PRO A 397 -26.16 -0.80 10.14
C PRO A 397 -26.23 -2.30 9.89
N ILE A 398 -25.76 -2.73 8.72
CA ILE A 398 -25.72 -4.14 8.35
C ILE A 398 -24.57 -4.80 9.08
N ALA A 399 -24.84 -5.94 9.72
CA ALA A 399 -23.83 -6.75 10.38
C ALA A 399 -22.69 -7.09 9.40
N ALA A 400 -21.44 -7.05 9.88
CA ALA A 400 -20.27 -7.31 9.04
C ALA A 400 -20.32 -8.69 8.34
N SER A 401 -20.99 -9.67 8.95
CA SER A 401 -21.22 -11.00 8.39
C SER A 401 -22.11 -11.02 7.15
N GLU A 402 -23.04 -10.07 7.02
CA GLU A 402 -24.06 -10.05 5.96
C GLU A 402 -23.74 -9.04 4.86
N ARG A 403 -22.92 -8.02 5.19
CA ARG A 403 -22.60 -6.90 4.31
C ARG A 403 -22.10 -7.33 2.92
N GLY A 404 -21.21 -8.32 2.86
CA GLY A 404 -20.69 -8.86 1.60
C GLY A 404 -21.77 -9.45 0.70
N ALA A 405 -22.70 -10.21 1.27
CA ALA A 405 -23.81 -10.82 0.53
C ALA A 405 -24.80 -9.77 0.04
N THR A 406 -25.08 -8.74 0.84
CA THR A 406 -25.98 -7.65 0.46
C THR A 406 -25.38 -6.80 -0.67
N PHE A 407 -24.08 -6.51 -0.63
CA PHE A 407 -23.38 -5.87 -1.75
C PHE A 407 -23.39 -6.74 -3.01
N LEU A 408 -23.15 -8.05 -2.87
CA LEU A 408 -23.17 -8.98 -3.99
C LEU A 408 -24.54 -9.01 -4.69
N ALA A 409 -25.62 -9.04 -3.92
CA ALA A 409 -26.98 -9.00 -4.45
C ALA A 409 -27.24 -7.69 -5.21
N ALA A 410 -26.87 -6.55 -4.64
CA ALA A 410 -27.02 -5.23 -5.27
C ALA A 410 -26.17 -5.08 -6.55
N LEU A 411 -25.11 -5.88 -6.70
CA LEU A 411 -24.25 -5.91 -7.89
C LEU A 411 -24.75 -6.87 -8.98
N GLY A 412 -25.93 -7.48 -8.81
CA GLY A 412 -26.49 -8.45 -9.78
C GLY A 412 -26.04 -9.89 -9.55
N GLY A 413 -25.47 -10.21 -8.39
CA GLY A 413 -25.06 -11.56 -8.01
C GLY A 413 -23.65 -11.96 -8.46
N ALA A 414 -23.23 -13.17 -8.08
CA ALA A 414 -21.89 -13.71 -8.36
C ALA A 414 -21.60 -13.88 -9.85
N ASP A 415 -22.63 -14.23 -10.63
CA ASP A 415 -22.52 -14.42 -12.08
C ASP A 415 -22.33 -13.10 -12.82
N ASN A 416 -22.73 -11.97 -12.22
CA ASN A 416 -22.50 -10.67 -12.83
C ASN A 416 -21.07 -10.15 -12.60
N LEU A 417 -20.34 -10.64 -11.60
CA LEU A 417 -19.02 -10.14 -11.25
C LEU A 417 -17.92 -10.98 -11.90
N ARG A 418 -17.11 -10.42 -12.79
CA ARG A 418 -15.93 -11.07 -13.38
C ARG A 418 -14.67 -10.86 -12.55
N GLU A 419 -14.43 -9.63 -12.10
CA GLU A 419 -13.33 -9.29 -11.20
C GLU A 419 -13.83 -8.43 -10.05
N ILE A 420 -13.38 -8.76 -8.83
CA ILE A 420 -13.70 -8.02 -7.61
C ILE A 420 -12.40 -7.49 -7.05
N GLY A 421 -12.15 -6.20 -7.25
CA GLY A 421 -11.04 -5.48 -6.66
C GLY A 421 -11.54 -4.27 -5.89
N ALA A 422 -10.62 -3.64 -5.19
CA ALA A 422 -10.81 -2.32 -4.60
C ALA A 422 -9.50 -1.53 -4.69
N CYS A 423 -9.60 -0.23 -4.50
CA CYS A 423 -8.48 0.68 -4.31
C CYS A 423 -8.89 1.75 -3.29
N THR A 424 -8.28 1.74 -2.11
CA THR A 424 -8.39 2.77 -1.05
C THR A 424 -9.83 3.13 -0.69
N THR A 425 -10.50 3.95 -1.52
CA THR A 425 -11.85 4.43 -1.32
C THR A 425 -12.93 3.83 -2.23
N ARG A 426 -12.60 2.91 -3.14
CA ARG A 426 -13.57 2.41 -4.15
C ARG A 426 -13.47 0.93 -4.43
N LEU A 427 -14.60 0.29 -4.68
CA LEU A 427 -14.64 -0.99 -5.39
C LEU A 427 -14.28 -0.74 -6.85
N ARG A 428 -13.51 -1.64 -7.44
CA ARG A 428 -13.23 -1.72 -8.87
C ARG A 428 -13.69 -3.09 -9.34
N LEU A 429 -14.79 -3.09 -10.07
CA LEU A 429 -15.48 -4.28 -10.49
C LEU A 429 -15.41 -4.39 -12.01
N VAL A 430 -15.16 -5.60 -12.50
CA VAL A 430 -15.49 -5.94 -13.88
C VAL A 430 -16.80 -6.70 -13.83
N VAL A 431 -17.84 -6.17 -14.47
CA VAL A 431 -19.19 -6.74 -14.50
C VAL A 431 -19.54 -7.25 -15.89
N ASN A 432 -20.38 -8.29 -15.97
CA ASN A 432 -20.87 -8.84 -17.23
C ASN A 432 -21.99 -7.98 -17.81
N ASP A 433 -22.88 -7.47 -16.95
CA ASP A 433 -24.01 -6.62 -17.28
C ASP A 433 -24.14 -5.45 -16.27
N GLN A 434 -24.08 -4.22 -16.78
CA GLN A 434 -24.27 -3.01 -15.97
C GLN A 434 -25.74 -2.74 -15.63
N ALA A 435 -26.69 -3.31 -16.37
CA ALA A 435 -28.11 -3.13 -16.13
C ALA A 435 -28.58 -3.93 -14.90
N ALA A 436 -27.87 -5.01 -14.55
CA ALA A 436 -28.13 -5.83 -13.36
C ALA A 436 -27.66 -5.17 -12.05
N VAL A 437 -27.04 -3.98 -12.10
CA VAL A 437 -26.51 -3.28 -10.93
C VAL A 437 -27.58 -2.34 -10.36
N ASP A 438 -27.98 -2.58 -9.12
CA ASP A 438 -28.91 -1.72 -8.36
C ASP A 438 -28.14 -0.59 -7.66
N GLU A 439 -28.01 0.54 -8.35
CA GLU A 439 -27.35 1.74 -7.80
C GLU A 439 -28.07 2.31 -6.57
N ALA A 440 -29.40 2.18 -6.49
CA ALA A 440 -30.17 2.67 -5.35
C ALA A 440 -29.88 1.83 -4.10
N ALA A 441 -29.82 0.50 -4.24
CA ALA A 441 -29.37 -0.38 -3.16
C ALA A 441 -27.93 -0.09 -2.76
N LEU A 442 -27.00 0.08 -3.71
CA LEU A 442 -25.61 0.40 -3.40
C LEU A 442 -25.48 1.74 -2.67
N ARG A 443 -26.27 2.76 -3.01
CA ARG A 443 -26.33 4.04 -2.27
C ARG A 443 -26.78 3.82 -0.83
N ARG A 444 -27.83 3.03 -0.58
CA ARG A 444 -28.28 2.66 0.78
C ARG A 444 -27.20 1.92 1.58
N LEU A 445 -26.34 1.15 0.89
CA LEU A 445 -25.19 0.47 1.45
C LEU A 445 -23.96 1.37 1.68
N GLY A 446 -24.07 2.67 1.42
CA GLY A 446 -23.01 3.65 1.66
C GLY A 446 -22.21 4.05 0.41
N ALA A 447 -22.66 3.70 -0.81
CA ALA A 447 -22.06 4.21 -2.04
C ALA A 447 -22.28 5.71 -2.20
N LYS A 448 -21.17 6.44 -2.31
CA LYS A 448 -21.08 7.89 -2.48
C LYS A 448 -21.09 8.30 -3.96
N GLY A 449 -20.87 7.36 -4.86
CA GLY A 449 -20.86 7.63 -6.29
C GLY A 449 -20.46 6.41 -7.12
N PHE A 450 -20.68 6.49 -8.42
CA PHE A 450 -20.40 5.44 -9.39
C PHE A 450 -19.59 6.00 -10.55
N VAL A 451 -18.64 5.21 -11.05
CA VAL A 451 -17.89 5.53 -12.28
C VAL A 451 -17.99 4.33 -13.20
N ARG A 452 -18.32 4.56 -14.47
CA ARG A 452 -18.37 3.50 -15.50
C ARG A 452 -17.31 3.76 -16.59
N PRO A 453 -16.03 3.42 -16.36
CA PRO A 453 -14.96 3.70 -17.33
C PRO A 453 -15.12 2.96 -18.66
N SER A 454 -15.89 1.87 -18.66
CA SER A 454 -16.20 1.07 -19.86
C SER A 454 -17.52 0.32 -19.67
N PRO A 455 -18.09 -0.26 -20.74
CA PRO A 455 -19.34 -1.05 -20.64
C PRO A 455 -19.27 -2.20 -19.64
N GLN A 456 -18.09 -2.70 -19.30
CA GLN A 456 -17.90 -3.81 -18.36
C GLN A 456 -17.17 -3.40 -17.08
N ALA A 457 -16.79 -2.12 -16.91
CA ALA A 457 -16.07 -1.67 -15.72
C ALA A 457 -16.97 -0.78 -14.88
N LEU A 458 -17.13 -1.12 -13.60
CA LEU A 458 -17.87 -0.35 -12.62
C LEU A 458 -16.94 -0.02 -11.45
N GLN A 459 -16.93 1.24 -11.02
CA GLN A 459 -16.33 1.62 -9.75
C GLN A 459 -17.40 2.16 -8.83
N VAL A 460 -17.41 1.68 -7.59
CA VAL A 460 -18.34 2.13 -6.53
C VAL A 460 -17.53 2.85 -5.47
N VAL A 461 -17.79 4.14 -5.24
CA VAL A 461 -17.08 4.95 -4.25
C VAL A 461 -17.66 4.69 -2.87
N LEU A 462 -16.91 4.07 -1.97
CA LEU A 462 -17.37 3.71 -0.61
C LEU A 462 -16.62 4.46 0.49
N GLY A 463 -15.45 5.04 0.19
CA GLY A 463 -14.52 5.50 1.21
C GLY A 463 -13.62 4.35 1.72
N PRO A 464 -12.86 4.57 2.81
CA PRO A 464 -11.75 3.70 3.24
C PRO A 464 -12.11 2.24 3.53
N GLN A 465 -13.41 1.90 3.55
CA GLN A 465 -13.92 0.54 3.76
C GLN A 465 -13.96 -0.31 2.48
N ALA A 466 -13.60 0.25 1.32
CA ALA A 466 -13.75 -0.44 0.04
C ALA A 466 -12.98 -1.77 -0.05
N ASP A 467 -11.75 -1.82 0.47
CA ASP A 467 -10.96 -3.05 0.44
C ASP A 467 -11.58 -4.16 1.30
N GLN A 468 -12.07 -3.80 2.48
CA GLN A 468 -12.77 -4.71 3.38
C GLN A 468 -14.05 -5.25 2.72
N ILE A 469 -14.85 -4.38 2.12
CA ILE A 469 -16.09 -4.76 1.42
C ILE A 469 -15.78 -5.66 0.21
N ALA A 470 -14.69 -5.42 -0.52
CA ALA A 470 -14.28 -6.32 -1.62
C ALA A 470 -13.88 -7.72 -1.13
N VAL A 471 -13.29 -7.85 0.06
CA VAL A 471 -13.03 -9.16 0.69
C VAL A 471 -14.35 -9.85 1.05
N GLU A 472 -15.28 -9.12 1.65
CA GLU A 472 -16.60 -9.64 2.06
C GLU A 472 -17.43 -10.10 0.84
N ILE A 473 -17.44 -9.33 -0.26
CA ILE A 473 -18.12 -9.70 -1.52
C ILE A 473 -17.50 -10.98 -2.11
N ARG A 474 -16.17 -11.11 -2.10
CA ARG A 474 -15.48 -12.32 -2.59
C ARG A 474 -15.88 -13.55 -1.77
N GLY A 475 -15.89 -13.42 -0.45
CA GLY A 475 -16.37 -14.46 0.46
C GLY A 475 -17.81 -14.89 0.14
N ALA A 476 -18.71 -13.92 -0.04
CA ALA A 476 -20.11 -14.17 -0.37
C ALA A 476 -20.31 -14.78 -1.78
N ALA A 477 -19.47 -14.42 -2.75
CA ALA A 477 -19.58 -14.90 -4.13
C ALA A 477 -19.08 -16.36 -4.32
N GLY A 478 -18.74 -17.06 -3.24
CA GLY A 478 -18.12 -18.38 -3.32
C GLY A 478 -16.75 -18.37 -4.01
N ARG A 479 -16.14 -17.19 -4.17
CA ARG A 479 -14.81 -16.98 -4.72
C ARG A 479 -13.88 -16.70 -3.55
N PRO A 480 -13.34 -17.73 -2.88
CA PRO A 480 -12.61 -17.50 -1.64
C PRO A 480 -11.45 -16.54 -1.90
N ALA A 481 -11.55 -15.32 -1.37
CA ALA A 481 -10.38 -14.70 -0.80
C ALA A 481 -9.97 -15.68 0.30
N LYS A 482 -8.82 -16.35 0.18
CA LYS A 482 -8.27 -17.13 1.30
C LYS A 482 -7.88 -16.13 2.38
N PRO A 483 -8.63 -16.00 3.49
CA PRO A 483 -8.13 -15.27 4.63
C PRO A 483 -7.10 -16.16 5.30
N VAL A 484 -6.01 -15.58 5.79
CA VAL A 484 -5.23 -16.21 6.85
C VAL A 484 -6.16 -16.27 8.05
N THR A 485 -6.72 -17.44 8.33
CA THR A 485 -7.57 -17.63 9.51
C THR A 485 -6.65 -17.62 10.73
N THR A 486 -6.61 -16.50 11.46
CA THR A 486 -6.32 -16.58 12.89
C THR A 486 -7.55 -17.22 13.54
N ALA A 487 -7.46 -18.51 13.83
CA ALA A 487 -8.48 -19.20 14.60
C ALA A 487 -8.71 -18.44 15.92
N PRO A 488 -9.96 -18.24 16.36
CA PRO A 488 -10.22 -17.67 17.66
C PRO A 488 -9.59 -18.56 18.73
N ILE A 489 -8.94 -17.95 19.73
CA ILE A 489 -8.56 -18.65 20.95
C ILE A 489 -9.87 -19.14 21.59
N GLN A 490 -10.17 -20.43 21.44
CA GLN A 490 -11.27 -21.04 22.16
C GLN A 490 -10.97 -20.95 23.65
N ALA A 491 -11.93 -20.46 24.42
CA ALA A 491 -11.84 -20.38 25.87
C ALA A 491 -11.51 -21.75 26.47
N GLU A 492 -10.70 -21.75 27.54
CA GLU A 492 -10.26 -22.97 28.21
C GLU A 492 -11.48 -23.81 28.64
N ARG A 493 -11.64 -25.00 28.03
CA ARG A 493 -12.58 -26.03 28.50
C ARG A 493 -11.79 -27.08 29.26
N THR A 494 -12.09 -27.25 30.54
CA THR A 494 -11.63 -28.37 31.36
C THR A 494 -12.39 -29.64 30.96
N ALA A 495 -11.67 -30.71 30.64
CA ALA A 495 -12.30 -32.01 30.46
C ALA A 495 -13.00 -32.49 31.74
N ASP A 496 -14.16 -33.12 31.60
CA ASP A 496 -14.82 -33.85 32.69
C ASP A 496 -14.33 -35.31 32.70
N PRO A 497 -13.54 -35.74 33.70
CA PRO A 497 -13.04 -37.11 33.77
C PRO A 497 -14.16 -38.17 33.81
N ALA A 498 -15.38 -37.81 34.23
CA ALA A 498 -16.52 -38.74 34.26
C ALA A 498 -17.03 -39.12 32.86
N ARG A 499 -16.66 -38.34 31.83
CA ARG A 499 -17.02 -38.61 30.42
C ARG A 499 -15.93 -39.33 29.65
N MET A 500 -14.75 -39.50 30.24
CA MET A 500 -13.66 -40.25 29.64
C MET A 500 -13.86 -41.77 29.85
N PRO A 501 -13.36 -42.62 28.94
CA PRO A 501 -13.36 -44.06 29.14
C PRO A 501 -12.60 -44.42 30.43
N PRO A 502 -13.13 -45.30 31.30
CA PRO A 502 -12.46 -45.66 32.55
C PRO A 502 -11.03 -46.18 32.36
N ALA A 503 -10.79 -46.93 31.28
CA ALA A 503 -9.47 -47.42 30.90
C ALA A 503 -8.49 -46.27 30.56
N LEU A 504 -8.98 -45.19 29.95
CA LEU A 504 -8.19 -44.00 29.67
C LEU A 504 -7.87 -43.27 30.98
N VAL A 505 -8.86 -43.07 31.85
CA VAL A 505 -8.64 -42.41 33.15
C VAL A 505 -7.60 -43.18 33.98
N ALA A 506 -7.63 -44.51 33.96
CA ALA A 506 -6.62 -45.34 34.61
C ALA A 506 -5.23 -45.15 33.98
N ALA A 507 -5.13 -45.13 32.65
CA ALA A 507 -3.88 -44.91 31.92
C ALA A 507 -3.25 -43.53 32.14
N LEU A 508 -4.06 -42.55 32.58
CA LEU A 508 -3.66 -41.17 32.90
C LEU A 508 -3.34 -40.95 34.39
N GLY A 509 -3.29 -42.02 35.21
CA GLY A 509 -2.98 -41.93 36.64
C GLY A 509 -4.19 -41.75 37.57
N GLY A 510 -5.40 -41.98 37.07
CA GLY A 510 -6.65 -41.87 37.83
C GLY A 510 -7.29 -40.48 37.79
N ALA A 511 -8.55 -40.39 38.23
CA ALA A 511 -9.35 -39.16 38.13
C ALA A 511 -8.73 -37.94 38.86
N GLY A 512 -7.93 -38.17 39.91
CA GLY A 512 -7.22 -37.12 40.65
C GLY A 512 -5.98 -36.56 39.95
N ALA A 513 -5.42 -37.30 38.97
CA ALA A 513 -4.25 -36.88 38.19
C ALA A 513 -4.63 -36.03 36.97
N VAL A 514 -5.86 -36.18 36.46
CA VAL A 514 -6.41 -35.38 35.36
C VAL A 514 -6.92 -34.03 35.90
N ARG A 515 -5.99 -33.15 36.31
CA ARG A 515 -6.33 -31.79 36.80
C ARG A 515 -6.74 -30.81 35.70
N GLY A 516 -6.64 -31.24 34.45
CA GLY A 516 -7.12 -30.55 33.27
C GLY A 516 -6.60 -31.26 32.02
N ALA A 517 -7.50 -31.83 31.24
CA ALA A 517 -7.19 -32.24 29.88
C ALA A 517 -7.83 -31.27 28.88
N ARG A 518 -7.20 -31.04 27.73
CA ARG A 518 -7.77 -30.21 26.64
C ARG A 518 -7.69 -30.97 25.33
N ALA A 519 -8.73 -30.93 24.52
CA ALA A 519 -8.71 -31.46 23.16
C ALA A 519 -8.52 -30.33 22.15
N ILE A 520 -7.47 -30.39 21.31
CA ILE A 520 -7.26 -29.48 20.18
C ILE A 520 -6.90 -30.31 18.95
N ASP A 521 -7.74 -30.28 17.90
CA ASP A 521 -7.50 -30.93 16.60
C ASP A 521 -7.01 -32.39 16.71
N GLY A 522 -7.64 -33.19 17.56
CA GLY A 522 -7.26 -34.60 17.78
C GLY A 522 -6.18 -34.80 18.84
N ARG A 523 -5.69 -33.76 19.52
CA ARG A 523 -4.68 -33.88 20.59
C ARG A 523 -5.27 -33.67 21.96
N LEU A 524 -5.03 -34.61 22.86
CA LEU A 524 -5.28 -34.51 24.28
C LEU A 524 -4.03 -33.91 24.97
N LEU A 525 -4.15 -32.69 25.48
CA LEU A 525 -3.12 -32.00 26.26
C LEU A 525 -3.33 -32.32 27.74
N LEU A 526 -2.28 -32.74 28.43
CA LEU A 526 -2.27 -33.15 29.83
C LEU A 526 -1.20 -32.37 30.59
N GLY A 527 -1.44 -32.06 31.86
CA GLY A 527 -0.45 -31.37 32.71
C GLY A 527 0.74 -32.26 33.12
N ASP A 528 1.81 -31.63 33.61
CA ASP A 528 3.07 -32.27 34.03
C ASP A 528 2.91 -33.35 35.14
N THR A 529 1.79 -33.37 35.85
CA THR A 529 1.54 -34.32 36.95
C THR A 529 0.90 -35.64 36.51
N ALA A 530 0.59 -35.81 35.21
CA ALA A 530 -0.03 -37.03 34.70
C ALA A 530 1.01 -38.16 34.57
N THR A 531 0.70 -39.34 35.13
CA THR A 531 1.42 -40.58 34.78
C THR A 531 0.84 -41.13 33.48
N LEU A 532 1.69 -41.60 32.57
CA LEU A 532 1.25 -42.19 31.30
C LEU A 532 1.74 -43.62 31.16
N ASP A 533 0.78 -44.50 30.89
CA ASP A 533 1.05 -45.82 30.33
C ASP A 533 0.90 -45.78 28.80
N ALA A 534 2.04 -45.65 28.11
CA ALA A 534 2.07 -45.55 26.65
C ALA A 534 1.53 -46.80 25.95
N GLU A 535 1.64 -47.98 26.58
CA GLU A 535 1.18 -49.23 26.00
C GLU A 535 -0.35 -49.33 26.05
N VAL A 536 -0.95 -48.90 27.17
CA VAL A 536 -2.41 -48.81 27.30
C VAL A 536 -2.98 -47.72 26.39
N LEU A 537 -2.32 -46.56 26.25
CA LEU A 537 -2.76 -45.50 25.36
C LEU A 537 -2.76 -45.93 23.89
N ALA A 538 -1.74 -46.67 23.45
CA ALA A 538 -1.70 -47.22 22.10
C ALA A 538 -2.87 -48.19 21.83
N ARG A 539 -3.22 -49.05 22.79
CA ARG A 539 -4.39 -49.95 22.70
C ARG A 539 -5.72 -49.20 22.66
N LEU A 540 -5.77 -47.99 23.23
CA LEU A 540 -6.94 -47.11 23.21
C LEU A 540 -7.03 -46.22 21.95
N GLY A 541 -6.14 -46.40 20.98
CA GLY A 541 -6.16 -45.68 19.70
C GLY A 541 -5.23 -44.46 19.63
N ALA A 542 -4.36 -44.25 20.63
CA ALA A 542 -3.38 -43.18 20.56
C ALA A 542 -2.40 -43.42 19.40
N ARG A 543 -2.26 -42.41 18.54
CA ARG A 543 -1.42 -42.40 17.33
C ARG A 543 -0.05 -41.79 17.59
N GLY A 544 0.15 -41.18 18.75
CA GLY A 544 1.43 -40.60 19.16
C GLY A 544 1.35 -40.00 20.55
N VAL A 545 2.46 -40.06 21.28
CA VAL A 545 2.63 -39.46 22.61
C VAL A 545 3.91 -38.64 22.59
N VAL A 546 3.81 -37.37 22.98
CA VAL A 546 4.95 -36.45 23.01
C VAL A 546 4.97 -35.69 24.33
N GLN A 547 6.12 -35.67 24.99
CA GLN A 547 6.35 -34.81 26.15
C GLN A 547 6.72 -33.40 25.67
N VAL A 548 6.06 -32.38 26.23
CA VAL A 548 6.31 -30.96 25.92
C VAL A 548 6.59 -30.19 27.22
N ARG A 549 7.15 -28.99 27.11
CA ARG A 549 7.28 -28.10 28.27
C ARG A 549 5.89 -27.76 28.81
N GLY A 550 5.53 -28.27 29.99
CA GLY A 550 4.22 -28.09 30.62
C GLY A 550 3.30 -29.32 30.62
N GLY A 551 3.74 -30.45 30.05
CA GLY A 551 3.10 -31.75 30.25
C GLY A 551 3.22 -32.69 29.07
N TRP A 552 2.13 -33.39 28.76
CA TRP A 552 2.10 -34.41 27.70
C TRP A 552 1.04 -34.10 26.66
N GLN A 553 1.31 -34.44 25.40
CA GLN A 553 0.36 -34.40 24.31
C GLN A 553 0.16 -35.82 23.77
N VAL A 554 -1.10 -36.28 23.74
CA VAL A 554 -1.48 -37.58 23.17
C VAL A 554 -2.37 -37.35 21.96
N LEU A 555 -1.98 -37.86 20.81
CA LEU A 555 -2.72 -37.73 19.56
C LEU A 555 -3.72 -38.89 19.41
N PHE A 556 -4.99 -38.56 19.21
CA PHE A 556 -6.09 -39.45 18.87
C PHE A 556 -6.72 -39.02 17.52
N ALA A 557 -7.60 -39.84 16.96
CA ALA A 557 -8.46 -39.39 15.87
C ALA A 557 -9.46 -38.33 16.39
N PRO A 558 -9.78 -37.27 15.62
CA PRO A 558 -10.75 -36.26 16.05
C PRO A 558 -12.16 -36.81 16.38
N ALA A 559 -12.52 -37.97 15.83
CA ALA A 559 -13.77 -38.65 16.18
C ALA A 559 -13.75 -39.25 17.60
N GLU A 560 -12.59 -39.69 18.09
CA GLU A 560 -12.43 -40.35 19.39
C GLU A 560 -12.53 -39.35 20.54
N LEU A 561 -12.11 -38.09 20.32
CA LEU A 561 -12.13 -37.05 21.35
C LEU A 561 -13.49 -36.33 21.49
N ARG A 562 -14.36 -36.39 20.48
CA ARG A 562 -15.62 -35.62 20.46
C ARG A 562 -16.57 -35.97 21.61
N GLY A 563 -16.59 -37.23 22.05
CA GLY A 563 -17.46 -37.66 23.15
C GLY A 563 -17.02 -37.22 24.55
N TRP A 564 -15.75 -36.83 24.74
CA TRP A 564 -15.18 -36.62 26.08
C TRP A 564 -15.24 -35.16 26.56
N PHE A 565 -15.50 -34.22 25.64
CA PHE A 565 -15.36 -32.78 25.89
C PHE A 565 -16.68 -31.98 25.76
N GLY A 566 -17.79 -32.65 25.42
CA GLY A 566 -19.06 -31.99 25.10
C GLY A 566 -18.99 -31.16 23.81
N ASP A 567 -20.13 -30.96 23.16
CA ASP A 567 -20.20 -30.21 21.89
C ASP A 567 -19.74 -28.74 22.01
#